data_AF-A0A1G9IU85-F1
#
_entry.id   AF-A0A1G9IU85-F1
#
_cell.length_a   1.000
_cell.length_b   1.000
_cell.length_c   1.000
_cell.angle_alpha   90.00
_cell.angle_beta   90.00
_cell.angle_gamma   90.00
#
_symmetry.space_group_name_H-M   'P 1'
#
loop_
_entity.id
_entity.type
_entity.pdbx_description
1 polymer ?
#
loop_
_entity_poly.entity_id
_entity_poly.type
_entity_poly.pdbx_seq_one_letter_code
_entity_poly.pdbx_strand_id
1 'polypeptide(L)'
;MHSIGAWVSLAGLSLLGPRLGRYTAEGKLRSFPASSIPMAVLGVLILWLGWWGFNGGSTLAFNGEVGKIILNTNLAGAAAGLAAYFHSYFVQQKDSIYEKMLGGILGGLVAITASPHIQTPLTSLVIGLAAGIIHNLAYDFVAKKLKIDDAVGAIPVHGFCGAFGTLAVVLAPASTLANGFWLQLGIQAMGVVLCFVWAGGLAYAMFFVLRRTIGLRVSPAGRARRTYPVPERAGGRTGGGCGPGSSVTTNGGIIPSDMNEYIKETNIAQVAVKQSDTDFEVMSLLQFLKINALERNKLVMAKRVEFVDFEGNKISILSALTAITALMAKLRADNQLVTALKS
;
A
#
# COMPACT_ATOMS: atom_id res chain seq x y z
N MET A 1 0.35 19.03 10.19
CA MET A 1 1.32 18.16 9.50
C MET A 1 0.69 16.87 9.00
N HIS A 2 0.33 15.94 9.89
CA HIS A 2 -0.12 14.58 9.52
C HIS A 2 -1.38 14.55 8.65
N SER A 3 -2.49 15.13 9.10
CA SER A 3 -3.76 15.04 8.36
C SER A 3 -3.65 15.66 6.96
N ILE A 4 -2.96 16.80 6.81
CA ILE A 4 -2.72 17.44 5.51
C ILE A 4 -2.02 16.47 4.55
N GLY A 5 -0.91 15.86 4.98
CA GLY A 5 -0.19 14.88 4.16
C GLY A 5 -1.06 13.68 3.77
N ALA A 6 -1.85 13.16 4.71
CA ALA A 6 -2.77 12.06 4.46
C ALA A 6 -3.89 12.41 3.47
N TRP A 7 -4.44 13.62 3.52
CA TRP A 7 -5.50 14.06 2.61
C TRP A 7 -4.97 14.29 1.19
N VAL A 8 -3.73 14.75 1.07
CA VAL A 8 -3.01 14.78 -0.21
C VAL A 8 -2.79 13.36 -0.74
N SER A 9 -2.34 12.43 0.11
CA SER A 9 -2.18 11.01 -0.27
C SER A 9 -3.50 10.37 -0.67
N LEU A 10 -4.59 10.63 0.05
CA LEU A 10 -5.93 10.15 -0.27
C LEU A 10 -6.37 10.62 -1.65
N ALA A 11 -6.23 11.92 -1.94
CA ALA A 11 -6.55 12.48 -3.24
C ALA A 11 -5.73 11.83 -4.36
N GLY A 12 -4.41 11.76 -4.21
CA GLY A 12 -3.52 11.15 -5.19
C GLY A 12 -3.80 9.68 -5.44
N LEU A 13 -3.96 8.87 -4.40
CA LEU A 13 -4.22 7.44 -4.52
C LEU A 13 -5.62 7.14 -5.08
N SER A 14 -6.62 7.98 -4.80
CA SER A 14 -7.96 7.85 -5.37
C SER A 14 -7.96 8.00 -6.90
N LEU A 15 -7.07 8.83 -7.44
CA LEU A 15 -6.94 9.07 -8.88
C LEU A 15 -5.92 8.17 -9.57
N LEU A 16 -4.87 7.75 -8.83
CA LEU A 16 -3.84 6.83 -9.33
C LEU A 16 -4.37 5.40 -9.52
N GLY A 17 -5.27 4.97 -8.64
CA GLY A 17 -5.82 3.62 -8.62
C GLY A 17 -4.86 2.57 -8.05
N PRO A 18 -5.37 1.34 -7.81
CA PRO A 18 -4.65 0.33 -7.05
C PRO A 18 -3.50 -0.33 -7.79
N ARG A 19 -2.51 -0.89 -7.08
CA ARG A 19 -1.46 -1.74 -7.67
C ARG A 19 -2.08 -2.96 -8.33
N LEU A 20 -1.49 -3.38 -9.45
CA LEU A 20 -1.92 -4.56 -10.19
C LEU A 20 -1.90 -5.78 -9.26
N GLY A 21 -3.01 -6.51 -9.20
CA GLY A 21 -3.15 -7.68 -8.33
C GLY A 21 -3.54 -7.38 -6.87
N ARG A 22 -3.73 -6.11 -6.49
CA ARG A 22 -4.19 -5.74 -5.13
C ARG A 22 -5.59 -6.23 -4.82
N TYR A 23 -6.46 -6.23 -5.81
CA TYR A 23 -7.82 -6.71 -5.71
C TYR A 23 -8.03 -7.83 -6.73
N THR A 24 -8.75 -8.89 -6.33
CA THR A 24 -9.17 -9.95 -7.27
C THR A 24 -10.25 -9.43 -8.22
N ALA A 25 -10.60 -10.22 -9.23
CA ALA A 25 -11.72 -9.91 -10.14
C ALA A 25 -13.05 -9.76 -9.38
N GLU A 26 -13.23 -10.49 -8.28
CA GLU A 26 -14.38 -10.38 -7.37
C GLU A 26 -14.25 -9.21 -6.39
N GLY A 27 -13.24 -8.35 -6.57
CA GLY A 27 -12.96 -7.21 -5.71
C GLY A 27 -12.41 -7.56 -4.33
N LYS A 28 -12.02 -8.82 -4.07
CA LYS A 28 -11.46 -9.22 -2.77
C LYS A 28 -10.05 -8.66 -2.60
N LEU A 29 -9.73 -8.18 -1.40
CA LEU A 29 -8.40 -7.65 -1.07
C LEU A 29 -7.39 -8.81 -1.05
N ARG A 30 -6.30 -8.68 -1.81
CA ARG A 30 -5.13 -9.57 -1.75
C ARG A 30 -4.02 -8.88 -0.98
N SER A 31 -3.44 -9.59 -0.01
CA SER A 31 -2.29 -9.08 0.73
C SER A 31 -1.05 -9.06 -0.15
N PHE A 32 -0.29 -7.96 -0.09
CA PHE A 32 1.06 -7.92 -0.61
C PHE A 32 2.02 -8.19 0.54
N PRO A 33 2.91 -9.18 0.44
CA PRO A 33 3.88 -9.42 1.49
C PRO A 33 4.78 -8.18 1.65
N ALA A 34 5.02 -7.79 2.91
CA ALA A 34 6.02 -6.79 3.22
C ALA A 34 7.39 -7.23 2.68
N SER A 35 8.13 -6.31 2.08
CA SER A 35 9.48 -6.60 1.56
C SER A 35 10.46 -6.99 2.67
N SER A 36 10.30 -6.41 3.86
CA SER A 36 11.04 -6.78 5.07
C SER A 36 10.33 -6.25 6.32
N ILE A 37 9.80 -7.15 7.15
CA ILE A 37 9.22 -6.81 8.45
C ILE A 37 10.30 -6.23 9.40
N PRO A 38 11.52 -6.81 9.50
CA PRO A 38 12.56 -6.23 10.35
C PRO A 38 12.91 -4.78 10.00
N MET A 39 12.96 -4.43 8.70
CA MET A 39 13.20 -3.05 8.27
C MET A 39 12.02 -2.13 8.61
N ALA A 40 10.78 -2.61 8.51
CA ALA A 40 9.61 -1.85 8.92
C ALA A 40 9.63 -1.58 10.45
N VAL A 41 9.99 -2.58 11.25
CA VAL A 41 10.18 -2.42 12.70
C VAL A 41 11.27 -1.40 13.00
N LEU A 42 12.44 -1.50 12.37
CA LEU A 42 13.52 -0.53 12.52
C LEU A 42 13.07 0.89 12.14
N GLY A 43 12.32 1.02 11.04
CA GLY A 43 11.74 2.29 10.62
C GLY A 43 10.81 2.89 11.68
N VAL A 44 9.92 2.08 12.28
CA VAL A 44 9.05 2.53 13.38
C VAL A 44 9.86 2.95 14.60
N LEU A 45 10.91 2.22 14.98
CA LEU A 45 11.77 2.60 16.11
C LEU A 45 12.50 3.93 15.87
N ILE A 46 13.01 4.15 14.66
CA ILE A 46 13.66 5.41 14.28
C ILE A 46 12.64 6.56 14.30
N LEU A 47 11.45 6.35 13.75
CA LEU A 47 10.38 7.35 13.77
C LEU A 47 9.92 7.66 15.19
N TRP A 48 9.78 6.66 16.04
CA TRP A 48 9.41 6.83 17.44
C TRP A 48 10.46 7.68 18.17
N LEU A 49 11.74 7.35 18.04
CA LEU A 49 12.82 8.15 18.61
C LEU A 49 12.80 9.60 18.06
N GLY A 50 12.63 9.76 16.75
CA GLY A 50 12.51 11.07 16.11
C GLY A 50 11.31 11.87 16.62
N TRP A 51 10.23 11.20 17.04
CA TRP A 51 9.04 11.84 17.60
C TRP A 51 9.29 12.53 18.94
N TRP A 52 10.33 12.13 19.67
CA TRP A 52 10.75 12.83 20.88
C TRP A 52 11.24 14.24 20.54
N GLY A 53 12.03 14.37 19.48
CA GLY A 53 12.46 15.67 18.95
C GLY A 53 11.30 16.44 18.33
N PHE A 54 10.40 15.76 17.62
CA PHE A 54 9.24 16.38 16.99
C PHE A 54 8.30 17.04 18.02
N ASN A 55 7.86 16.30 19.03
CA ASN A 55 6.95 16.81 20.05
C ASN A 55 7.70 17.65 21.10
N GLY A 56 8.82 17.14 21.61
CA GLY A 56 9.62 17.81 22.64
C GLY A 56 10.24 19.12 22.15
N GLY A 57 10.69 19.16 20.89
CA GLY A 57 11.26 20.37 20.27
C GLY A 57 10.21 21.41 19.86
N SER A 58 8.93 21.03 19.76
CA SER A 58 7.84 21.97 19.45
C SER A 58 7.57 22.98 20.58
N THR A 59 8.17 22.80 21.76
CA THR A 59 8.20 23.82 22.82
C THR A 59 9.03 25.04 22.44
N LEU A 60 9.96 24.90 21.48
CA LEU A 60 10.95 25.91 21.10
C LEU A 60 11.82 26.42 22.26
N ALA A 61 11.84 25.67 23.36
CA ALA A 61 12.59 25.96 24.57
C ALA A 61 12.91 24.66 25.33
N PHE A 62 14.09 24.59 25.93
CA PHE A 62 14.46 23.47 26.80
C PHE A 62 14.13 23.80 28.25
N ASN A 63 12.94 23.39 28.70
CA ASN A 63 12.43 23.61 30.06
C ASN A 63 11.81 22.33 30.65
N GLY A 64 11.28 22.42 31.88
CA GLY A 64 10.72 21.28 32.61
C GLY A 64 9.56 20.55 31.90
N GLU A 65 8.90 21.19 30.93
CA GLU A 65 7.78 20.59 30.19
C GLU A 65 8.23 19.54 29.17
N VAL A 66 9.45 19.64 28.66
CA VAL A 66 9.98 18.75 27.60
C VAL A 66 9.93 17.28 28.04
N GLY A 67 10.29 17.00 29.30
CA GLY A 67 10.24 15.65 29.86
C GLY A 67 8.82 15.07 29.86
N LYS A 68 7.82 15.87 30.27
CA LYS A 68 6.41 15.47 30.28
C LYS A 68 5.88 15.22 28.87
N ILE A 69 6.24 16.07 27.91
CA ILE A 69 5.85 15.94 26.51
C ILE A 69 6.39 14.65 25.90
N ILE A 70 7.66 14.33 26.15
CA ILE A 70 8.28 13.09 25.69
C ILE A 70 7.64 11.88 26.37
N LEU A 71 7.34 11.96 27.66
CA LEU A 71 6.63 10.90 28.39
C LEU A 71 5.25 10.63 27.78
N ASN A 72 4.43 11.67 27.58
CA ASN A 72 3.11 11.56 26.97
C ASN A 72 3.18 10.97 25.56
N THR A 73 4.19 11.37 24.79
CA THR A 73 4.44 10.84 23.43
C THR A 73 4.71 9.33 23.47
N ASN A 74 5.58 8.88 24.38
CA ASN A 74 5.90 7.46 24.53
C ASN A 74 4.70 6.63 24.99
N LEU A 75 3.94 7.12 25.98
CA LEU A 75 2.76 6.43 26.49
C LEU A 75 1.70 6.23 25.41
N ALA A 76 1.44 7.26 24.61
CA ALA A 76 0.47 7.18 23.52
C ALA A 76 0.89 6.18 22.43
N GLY A 77 2.16 6.22 21.99
CA GLY A 77 2.69 5.28 20.99
C GLY A 77 2.65 3.82 21.47
N ALA A 78 3.08 3.57 22.71
CA ALA A 78 3.07 2.23 23.30
C ALA A 78 1.66 1.68 23.47
N ALA A 79 0.74 2.48 24.02
CA ALA A 79 -0.65 2.09 24.21
C ALA A 79 -1.34 1.79 22.87
N ALA A 80 -1.08 2.60 21.84
CA ALA A 80 -1.65 2.39 20.52
C ALA A 80 -1.15 1.11 19.86
N GLY A 81 0.15 0.78 20.00
CA GLY A 81 0.70 -0.47 19.52
C GLY A 81 0.06 -1.70 20.16
N LEU A 82 -0.09 -1.69 21.48
CA LEU A 82 -0.76 -2.77 22.22
C LEU A 82 -2.23 -2.89 21.82
N ALA A 83 -2.97 -1.77 21.79
CA ALA A 83 -4.37 -1.77 21.38
C ALA A 83 -4.54 -2.29 19.95
N ALA A 84 -3.70 -1.85 19.01
CA ALA A 84 -3.77 -2.30 17.64
C ALA A 84 -3.41 -3.80 17.50
N TYR A 85 -2.41 -4.28 18.23
CA TYR A 85 -2.07 -5.71 18.26
C TYR A 85 -3.24 -6.55 18.80
N PHE A 86 -3.76 -6.23 19.98
CA PHE A 86 -4.83 -7.01 20.60
C PHE A 86 -6.14 -6.91 19.83
N HIS A 87 -6.46 -5.74 19.26
CA HIS A 87 -7.61 -5.59 18.38
C HIS A 87 -7.47 -6.47 17.14
N SER A 88 -6.31 -6.47 16.46
CA SER A 88 -6.09 -7.35 15.32
C SER A 88 -6.17 -8.83 15.73
N TYR A 89 -5.52 -9.21 16.83
CA TYR A 89 -5.44 -10.59 17.29
C TYR A 89 -6.81 -11.17 17.70
N PHE A 90 -7.53 -10.47 18.57
CA PHE A 90 -8.77 -10.99 19.17
C PHE A 90 -10.03 -10.65 18.37
N VAL A 91 -10.07 -9.48 17.72
CA VAL A 91 -11.28 -9.02 17.01
C VAL A 91 -11.21 -9.30 15.52
N GLN A 92 -10.03 -9.12 14.91
CA GLN A 92 -9.85 -9.25 13.46
C GLN A 92 -9.14 -10.55 13.04
N GLN A 93 -9.11 -11.55 13.92
CA GLN A 93 -8.57 -12.88 13.62
C GLN A 93 -7.14 -12.86 13.05
N LYS A 94 -6.29 -11.98 13.59
CA LYS A 94 -4.87 -11.80 13.21
C LYS A 94 -4.66 -11.25 11.78
N ASP A 95 -5.69 -10.68 11.17
CA ASP A 95 -5.60 -10.06 9.85
C ASP A 95 -4.64 -8.86 9.84
N SER A 96 -3.63 -8.89 8.97
CA SER A 96 -2.56 -7.88 8.85
C SER A 96 -1.95 -7.46 10.19
N ILE A 97 -1.70 -8.42 11.09
CA ILE A 97 -1.33 -8.13 12.48
C ILE A 97 -0.06 -7.29 12.62
N TYR A 98 0.94 -7.51 11.78
CA TYR A 98 2.20 -6.77 11.82
C TYR A 98 2.01 -5.34 11.32
N GLU A 99 1.34 -5.15 10.19
CA GLU A 99 1.05 -3.84 9.61
C GLU A 99 0.17 -3.02 10.55
N LYS A 100 -0.82 -3.66 11.18
CA LYS A 100 -1.74 -3.04 12.14
C LYS A 100 -1.05 -2.65 13.43
N MET A 101 -0.20 -3.51 14.00
CA MET A 101 0.59 -3.17 15.19
C MET A 101 1.54 -1.99 14.91
N LEU A 102 2.32 -2.07 13.84
CA LEU A 102 3.31 -1.04 13.48
C LEU A 102 2.63 0.29 13.11
N GLY A 103 1.58 0.25 12.29
CA GLY A 103 0.77 1.43 11.97
C GLY A 103 0.03 1.97 13.19
N GLY A 104 -0.42 1.11 14.10
CA GLY A 104 -1.04 1.50 15.37
C GLY A 104 -0.11 2.32 16.26
N ILE A 105 1.16 1.89 16.42
CA ILE A 105 2.20 2.65 17.14
C ILE A 105 2.31 4.06 16.55
N LEU A 106 2.48 4.16 15.24
CA LEU A 106 2.58 5.45 14.55
C LEU A 106 1.29 6.26 14.69
N GLY A 107 0.12 5.62 14.66
CA GLY A 107 -1.18 6.24 14.87
C GLY A 107 -1.31 6.89 16.25
N GLY A 108 -0.80 6.24 17.30
CA GLY A 108 -0.72 6.81 18.65
C GLY A 108 0.20 8.03 18.73
N LEU A 109 1.39 7.94 18.14
CA LEU A 109 2.33 9.07 18.04
C LEU A 109 1.72 10.25 17.28
N VAL A 110 1.04 9.98 16.17
CA VAL A 110 0.31 10.99 15.40
C VAL A 110 -0.82 11.61 16.22
N ALA A 111 -1.63 10.81 16.91
CA ALA A 111 -2.79 11.33 17.65
C ALA A 111 -2.37 12.27 18.78
N ILE A 112 -1.35 11.90 19.56
CA ILE A 112 -0.90 12.74 20.69
C ILE A 112 -0.21 14.03 20.25
N THR A 113 0.28 14.10 19.01
CA THR A 113 0.99 15.27 18.45
C THR A 113 0.19 16.57 18.53
N ALA A 114 -1.15 16.50 18.53
CA ALA A 114 -1.99 17.69 18.61
C ALA A 114 -1.92 18.41 19.97
N SER A 115 -1.60 17.71 21.06
CA SER A 115 -1.70 18.30 22.41
C SER A 115 -0.74 17.70 23.46
N PRO A 116 0.49 17.25 23.13
CA PRO A 116 1.28 16.47 24.08
C PRO A 116 1.69 17.26 25.34
N HIS A 117 1.66 18.60 25.27
CA HIS A 117 2.04 19.52 26.34
C HIS A 117 0.94 19.78 27.37
N ILE A 118 -0.33 19.68 26.97
CA ILE A 118 -1.48 19.90 27.87
C ILE A 118 -2.11 18.60 28.38
N GLN A 119 -1.81 17.45 27.75
CA GLN A 119 -2.32 16.17 28.19
C GLN A 119 -1.63 15.68 29.46
N THR A 120 -2.33 14.86 30.23
CA THR A 120 -1.76 14.10 31.34
C THR A 120 -1.21 12.76 30.83
N PRO A 121 -0.35 12.08 31.59
CA PRO A 121 0.08 10.72 31.25
C PRO A 121 -1.09 9.75 31.03
N LEU A 122 -2.11 9.84 31.88
CA LEU A 122 -3.29 8.97 31.79
C LEU A 122 -4.12 9.27 30.54
N THR A 123 -4.38 10.55 30.24
CA THR A 123 -5.14 10.91 29.03
C THR A 123 -4.35 10.56 27.76
N SER A 124 -3.02 10.63 27.80
CA SER A 124 -2.14 10.20 26.70
C SER A 124 -2.26 8.69 26.41
N LEU A 125 -2.36 7.85 27.46
CA LEU A 125 -2.63 6.42 27.31
C LEU A 125 -3.99 6.18 26.65
N VAL A 126 -5.04 6.87 27.10
CA VAL A 126 -6.39 6.75 26.54
C VAL A 126 -6.42 7.14 25.06
N ILE A 127 -5.78 8.26 24.71
CA ILE A 127 -5.63 8.71 23.31
C ILE A 127 -4.90 7.64 22.49
N GLY A 128 -3.81 7.07 23.01
CA GLY A 128 -3.08 5.99 22.36
C GLY A 128 -3.94 4.75 22.10
N LEU A 129 -4.61 4.23 23.14
CA LEU A 129 -5.49 3.06 23.03
C LEU A 129 -6.56 3.26 21.94
N ALA A 130 -7.25 4.40 21.97
CA ALA A 130 -8.26 4.74 20.99
C ALA A 130 -7.67 4.87 19.58
N ALA A 131 -6.53 5.53 19.44
CA ALA A 131 -5.85 5.71 18.15
C ALA A 131 -5.44 4.38 17.51
N GLY A 132 -4.99 3.39 18.30
CA GLY A 132 -4.65 2.06 17.79
C GLY A 132 -5.86 1.30 17.23
N ILE A 133 -7.02 1.42 17.87
CA ILE A 133 -8.27 0.83 17.37
C ILE A 133 -8.75 1.58 16.11
N ILE A 134 -8.77 2.92 16.16
CA ILE A 134 -9.14 3.77 15.02
C ILE A 134 -8.26 3.48 13.80
N HIS A 135 -6.96 3.33 14.01
CA HIS A 135 -6.03 2.94 12.94
C HIS A 135 -6.48 1.64 12.26
N ASN A 136 -6.75 0.59 13.03
CA ASN A 136 -7.11 -0.72 12.47
C ASN A 136 -8.44 -0.70 11.72
N LEU A 137 -9.42 0.05 12.23
CA LEU A 137 -10.70 0.24 11.56
C LEU A 137 -10.53 1.05 10.27
N ALA A 138 -9.72 2.12 10.31
CA ALA A 138 -9.41 2.93 9.15
C ALA A 138 -8.62 2.16 8.08
N TYR A 139 -7.66 1.32 8.49
CA TYR A 139 -6.88 0.45 7.60
C TYR A 139 -7.80 -0.47 6.79
N ASP A 140 -8.72 -1.14 7.47
CA ASP A 140 -9.70 -2.01 6.82
C ASP A 140 -10.71 -1.20 5.98
N PHE A 141 -11.16 -0.04 6.46
CA PHE A 141 -12.08 0.82 5.71
C PHE A 141 -11.48 1.31 4.39
N VAL A 142 -10.26 1.85 4.44
CA VAL A 142 -9.55 2.38 3.26
C VAL A 142 -9.29 1.26 2.25
N ALA A 143 -8.78 0.10 2.69
CA ALA A 143 -8.45 -0.99 1.79
C ALA A 143 -9.68 -1.79 1.33
N LYS A 144 -10.59 -2.16 2.22
CA LYS A 144 -11.69 -3.09 1.91
C LYS A 144 -12.93 -2.38 1.36
N LYS A 145 -13.24 -1.16 1.83
CA LYS A 145 -14.44 -0.40 1.43
C LYS A 145 -14.15 0.65 0.37
N LEU A 146 -13.17 1.53 0.59
CA LEU A 146 -12.81 2.56 -0.40
C LEU A 146 -12.01 2.01 -1.58
N LYS A 147 -11.49 0.78 -1.47
CA LYS A 147 -10.63 0.12 -2.48
C LYS A 147 -9.40 0.96 -2.84
N ILE A 148 -8.93 1.77 -1.91
CA ILE A 148 -7.73 2.59 -2.08
C ILE A 148 -6.52 1.77 -1.65
N ASP A 149 -5.58 1.60 -2.56
CA ASP A 149 -4.35 0.84 -2.30
C ASP A 149 -3.26 1.73 -1.71
N ASP A 150 -3.34 1.91 -0.39
CA ASP A 150 -2.31 2.57 0.39
C ASP A 150 -1.20 1.57 0.74
N ALA A 151 -0.03 1.75 0.13
CA ALA A 151 1.06 0.80 0.24
C ALA A 151 1.70 0.73 1.63
N VAL A 152 1.64 1.83 2.39
CA VAL A 152 2.29 1.95 3.70
C VAL A 152 1.30 2.23 4.83
N GLY A 153 0.01 2.37 4.51
CA GLY A 153 -1.02 2.72 5.50
C GLY A 153 -0.93 4.18 5.95
N ALA A 154 -0.46 5.09 5.09
CA ALA A 154 -0.32 6.51 5.42
C ALA A 154 -1.65 7.17 5.78
N ILE A 155 -2.75 6.85 5.08
CA ILE A 155 -4.08 7.45 5.29
C ILE A 155 -4.65 7.04 6.66
N PRO A 156 -4.70 5.75 7.04
CA PRO A 156 -5.09 5.33 8.40
C PRO A 156 -4.27 6.02 9.49
N VAL A 157 -2.94 6.00 9.38
CA VAL A 157 -2.02 6.55 10.39
C VAL A 157 -2.14 8.06 10.50
N HIS A 158 -2.02 8.78 9.39
CA HIS A 158 -1.87 10.23 9.43
C HIS A 158 -3.20 10.97 9.28
N GLY A 159 -4.15 10.40 8.54
CA GLY A 159 -5.45 11.01 8.28
C GLY A 159 -6.41 10.77 9.44
N PHE A 160 -6.77 9.50 9.66
CA PHE A 160 -7.77 9.13 10.67
C PHE A 160 -7.26 9.36 12.10
N CYS A 161 -6.06 8.87 12.45
CA CYS A 161 -5.52 9.13 13.79
C CYS A 161 -5.14 10.60 13.99
N GLY A 162 -4.73 11.33 12.93
CA GLY A 162 -4.46 12.76 13.01
C GLY A 162 -5.72 13.59 13.24
N ALA A 163 -6.81 13.28 12.53
CA ALA A 163 -8.12 13.87 12.78
C ALA A 163 -8.61 13.56 14.20
N PHE A 164 -8.55 12.29 14.62
CA PHE A 164 -8.91 11.90 15.98
C PHE A 164 -8.08 12.63 17.04
N GLY A 165 -6.75 12.68 16.90
CA GLY A 165 -5.87 13.39 17.82
C GLY A 165 -6.21 14.88 17.96
N THR A 166 -6.57 15.51 16.83
CA THR A 166 -7.01 16.91 16.81
C THR A 166 -8.32 17.11 17.58
N LEU A 167 -9.26 16.17 17.48
CA LEU A 167 -10.50 16.19 18.26
C LEU A 167 -10.24 15.87 19.74
N ALA A 168 -9.33 14.94 20.03
CA ALA A 168 -8.98 14.48 21.37
C ALA A 168 -8.26 15.53 22.23
N VAL A 169 -7.92 16.70 21.67
CA VAL A 169 -7.42 17.87 22.42
C VAL A 169 -8.33 18.17 23.61
N VAL A 170 -9.64 18.02 23.47
CA VAL A 170 -10.63 18.31 24.54
C VAL A 170 -10.57 17.34 25.73
N LEU A 171 -9.79 16.25 25.62
CA LEU A 171 -9.55 15.33 26.74
C LEU A 171 -8.50 15.87 27.73
N ALA A 172 -7.84 16.98 27.41
CA ALA A 172 -6.95 17.65 28.35
C ALA A 172 -7.74 18.19 29.57
N PRO A 173 -7.08 18.43 30.71
CA PRO A 173 -7.74 19.06 31.86
C PRO A 173 -8.45 20.36 31.48
N ALA A 174 -9.65 20.60 32.00
CA ALA A 174 -10.45 21.76 31.61
C ALA A 174 -9.72 23.11 31.81
N SER A 175 -8.82 23.19 32.80
CA SER A 175 -8.00 24.37 33.08
C SER A 175 -6.94 24.68 32.02
N THR A 176 -6.62 23.74 31.12
CA THR A 176 -5.63 23.93 30.05
C THR A 176 -6.27 24.21 28.68
N LEU A 177 -7.60 24.03 28.56
CA LEU A 177 -8.31 24.35 27.33
C LEU A 177 -8.49 25.86 27.19
N ALA A 178 -8.28 26.38 25.99
CA ALA A 178 -8.51 27.79 25.69
C ALA A 178 -10.00 28.17 25.77
N ASN A 179 -10.89 27.20 25.57
CA ASN A 179 -12.34 27.36 25.61
C ASN A 179 -12.99 26.22 26.40
N GLY A 180 -14.26 26.39 26.76
CA GLY A 180 -15.06 25.28 27.30
C GLY A 180 -15.14 24.09 26.33
N PHE A 181 -15.34 22.89 26.88
CA PHE A 181 -15.27 21.61 26.16
C PHE A 181 -15.96 21.63 24.78
N TRP A 182 -17.23 22.03 24.72
CA TRP A 182 -18.03 22.00 23.49
C TRP A 182 -17.54 22.97 22.43
N LEU A 183 -17.17 24.19 22.84
CA LEU A 183 -16.63 25.18 21.91
C LEU A 183 -15.25 24.76 21.39
N GLN A 184 -14.39 24.25 22.26
CA GLN A 184 -13.09 23.73 21.85
C GLN A 184 -13.26 22.57 20.87
N LEU A 185 -14.15 21.61 21.15
CA LEU A 185 -14.41 20.47 20.25
C LEU A 185 -14.91 20.95 18.88
N GLY A 186 -15.81 21.94 18.86
CA GLY A 186 -16.32 22.54 17.62
C GLY A 186 -15.21 23.20 16.80
N ILE A 187 -14.31 23.95 17.45
CA ILE A 187 -13.14 24.58 16.80
C ILE A 187 -12.20 23.51 16.22
N GLN A 188 -11.89 22.47 16.99
CA GLN A 188 -11.06 21.37 16.52
C GLN A 188 -11.69 20.64 15.32
N ALA A 189 -12.99 20.35 15.39
CA ALA A 189 -13.73 19.69 14.31
C ALA A 189 -13.76 20.54 13.04
N MET A 190 -14.01 21.85 13.18
CA MET A 190 -13.93 22.79 12.06
C MET A 190 -12.52 22.78 11.44
N GLY A 191 -11.46 22.81 12.26
CA GLY A 191 -10.08 22.71 11.78
C GLY A 191 -9.80 21.43 10.97
N VAL A 192 -10.28 20.27 11.46
CA VAL A 192 -10.16 18.98 10.75
C VAL A 192 -10.85 19.04 9.38
N VAL A 193 -12.09 19.54 9.33
CA VAL A 193 -12.87 19.66 8.09
C VAL A 193 -12.20 20.63 7.11
N LEU A 194 -11.78 21.81 7.58
CA LEU A 194 -11.10 22.80 6.76
C LEU A 194 -9.81 22.24 6.16
N CYS A 195 -9.00 21.54 6.96
CA CYS A 195 -7.77 20.90 6.47
C CYS A 195 -8.07 19.80 5.44
N PHE A 196 -9.13 19.02 5.63
CA PHE A 196 -9.57 17.99 4.68
C PHE A 196 -10.01 18.60 3.35
N VAL A 197 -10.91 19.58 3.39
CA VAL A 197 -11.46 20.23 2.19
C VAL A 197 -10.36 20.98 1.45
N TRP A 198 -9.54 21.75 2.15
CA TRP A 198 -8.48 22.55 1.53
C TRP A 198 -7.37 21.66 0.95
N ALA A 199 -6.71 20.84 1.77
CA ALA A 199 -5.57 20.05 1.31
C ALA A 199 -5.99 18.92 0.36
N GLY A 200 -7.06 18.21 0.71
CA GLY A 200 -7.59 17.12 -0.11
C GLY A 200 -8.19 17.64 -1.42
N GLY A 201 -9.00 18.71 -1.37
CA GLY A 201 -9.62 19.30 -2.56
C GLY A 201 -8.60 19.87 -3.53
N LEU A 202 -7.63 20.65 -3.04
CA LEU A 202 -6.58 21.21 -3.88
C LEU A 202 -5.67 20.12 -4.48
N ALA A 203 -5.28 19.13 -3.67
CA ALA A 203 -4.50 17.99 -4.16
C ALA A 203 -5.29 17.17 -5.20
N TYR A 204 -6.59 16.97 -5.00
CA TYR A 204 -7.43 16.25 -5.96
C TYR A 204 -7.48 16.99 -7.29
N ALA A 205 -7.69 18.31 -7.28
CA ALA A 205 -7.66 19.13 -8.48
C ALA A 205 -6.30 19.03 -9.19
N MET A 206 -5.19 19.14 -8.44
CA MET A 206 -3.84 19.00 -8.98
C MET A 206 -3.61 17.63 -9.62
N PHE A 207 -3.89 16.53 -8.90
CA PHE A 207 -3.72 15.17 -9.42
C PHE A 207 -4.66 14.87 -10.59
N PHE A 208 -5.84 15.48 -10.63
CA PHE A 208 -6.77 15.36 -11.75
C PHE A 208 -6.19 16.01 -13.02
N VAL A 209 -5.64 17.22 -12.90
CA VAL A 209 -4.96 17.89 -14.02
C VAL A 209 -3.77 17.05 -14.49
N LEU A 210 -2.91 16.59 -13.58
CA LEU A 210 -1.76 15.74 -13.91
C LEU A 210 -2.18 14.44 -14.60
N ARG A 211 -3.28 13.81 -14.16
CA ARG A 211 -3.84 12.61 -14.79
C ARG A 211 -4.24 12.86 -16.24
N ARG A 212 -4.75 14.05 -16.55
CA ARG A 212 -5.21 14.41 -17.90
C ARG A 212 -4.10 14.90 -18.83
N THR A 213 -2.98 15.39 -18.28
CA THR A 213 -1.87 15.93 -19.08
C THR A 213 -0.75 14.92 -19.29
N ILE A 214 -0.10 14.47 -18.22
CA ILE A 214 1.10 13.62 -18.28
C ILE A 214 0.89 12.20 -17.75
N GLY A 215 -0.21 11.97 -17.02
CA GLY A 215 -0.52 10.72 -16.35
C GLY A 215 0.13 10.59 -14.97
N LEU A 216 -0.47 9.78 -14.09
CA LEU A 216 0.01 9.56 -12.71
C LEU A 216 0.82 8.28 -12.53
N ARG A 217 0.72 7.35 -13.50
CA ARG A 217 1.30 6.02 -13.39
C ARG A 217 2.32 5.81 -14.50
N VAL A 218 3.46 5.24 -14.14
CA VAL A 218 4.41 4.76 -15.14
C VAL A 218 3.74 3.77 -16.07
N SER A 219 3.91 3.98 -17.37
CA SER A 219 3.49 3.00 -18.36
C SER A 219 4.23 1.68 -18.09
N PRO A 220 3.62 0.51 -18.40
CA PRO A 220 4.29 -0.78 -18.27
C PRO A 220 5.68 -0.81 -18.94
N ALA A 221 5.86 -0.11 -20.07
CA ALA A 221 7.13 0.04 -20.77
C ALA A 221 8.21 0.78 -19.95
N GLY A 222 7.84 1.79 -19.15
CA GLY A 222 8.77 2.46 -18.23
C GLY A 222 9.16 1.59 -17.03
N ARG A 223 8.31 0.63 -16.65
CA ARG A 223 8.57 -0.33 -15.55
C ARG A 223 9.57 -1.42 -15.94
N ALA A 224 9.57 -1.84 -17.21
CA ALA A 224 10.52 -2.82 -17.75
C ALA A 224 11.94 -2.27 -17.87
N ARG A 225 12.12 -0.96 -18.11
CA ARG A 225 13.44 -0.31 -18.18
C ARG A 225 14.10 -0.09 -16.80
N ARG A 226 13.35 -0.25 -15.70
CA ARG A 226 13.83 -0.09 -14.31
C ARG A 226 13.53 -1.35 -13.48
N THR A 227 13.82 -2.53 -14.00
CA THR A 227 13.98 -3.71 -13.13
C THR A 227 15.25 -3.53 -12.31
N TYR A 228 15.10 -3.16 -11.05
CA TYR A 228 16.16 -3.38 -10.06
C TYR A 228 16.53 -4.87 -10.07
N PRO A 229 17.82 -5.24 -10.03
CA PRO A 229 18.21 -6.63 -9.95
C PRO A 229 17.55 -7.25 -8.71
N VAL A 230 16.78 -8.31 -8.94
CA VAL A 230 16.26 -9.15 -7.85
C VAL A 230 17.47 -9.71 -7.13
N PRO A 231 17.64 -9.50 -5.81
CA PRO A 231 18.78 -10.07 -5.10
C PRO A 231 18.62 -11.60 -5.13
N GLU A 232 19.61 -12.27 -5.69
CA GLU A 232 19.77 -13.71 -5.61
C GLU A 232 19.82 -14.09 -4.12
N ARG A 233 18.93 -14.98 -3.68
CA ARG A 233 18.91 -15.45 -2.29
C ARG A 233 20.24 -16.12 -1.98
N ALA A 234 21.04 -15.51 -1.11
CA ALA A 234 22.26 -16.09 -0.59
C ALA A 234 21.98 -17.37 0.21
N GLY A 235 22.34 -18.51 -0.39
CA GLY A 235 23.02 -19.65 0.22
C GLY A 235 22.45 -20.27 1.50
N GLY A 236 21.62 -21.29 1.35
CA GLY A 236 21.51 -22.40 2.30
C GLY A 236 22.48 -23.52 1.90
N ARG A 237 23.45 -23.82 2.78
CA ARG A 237 24.45 -24.89 2.66
C ARG A 237 23.81 -26.28 2.50
N THR A 238 24.26 -27.03 1.49
CA THR A 238 24.62 -28.46 1.63
C THR A 238 25.71 -28.79 0.63
N GLY A 239 26.88 -29.17 1.13
CA GLY A 239 28.01 -29.64 0.32
C GLY A 239 27.85 -31.10 -0.11
N GLY A 240 28.43 -31.42 -1.26
CA GLY A 240 28.58 -32.77 -1.80
C GLY A 240 29.12 -32.65 -3.22
N GLY A 241 30.40 -32.98 -3.42
CA GLY A 241 31.16 -32.63 -4.61
C GLY A 241 30.92 -33.52 -5.84
N CYS A 242 31.20 -32.94 -7.01
CA CYS A 242 31.92 -33.56 -8.14
C CYS A 242 32.18 -32.44 -9.17
N GLY A 243 33.43 -32.24 -9.60
CA GLY A 243 33.73 -31.51 -10.85
C GLY A 243 33.56 -32.44 -12.06
N PRO A 244 33.86 -32.02 -13.30
CA PRO A 244 34.14 -30.68 -13.82
C PRO A 244 33.13 -30.24 -14.91
N GLY A 245 32.91 -28.93 -15.06
CA GLY A 245 32.17 -28.35 -16.18
C GLY A 245 30.71 -28.00 -15.88
N SER A 246 30.42 -26.72 -15.74
CA SER A 246 29.15 -26.11 -16.16
C SER A 246 29.21 -24.60 -16.02
N SER A 247 29.31 -23.94 -17.17
CA SER A 247 28.88 -22.57 -17.34
C SER A 247 27.36 -22.52 -17.16
N VAL A 248 26.88 -21.93 -16.06
CA VAL A 248 25.46 -21.56 -15.95
C VAL A 248 25.29 -20.24 -16.70
N THR A 249 24.93 -20.37 -17.97
CA THR A 249 24.38 -19.27 -18.77
C THR A 249 22.88 -19.19 -18.47
N THR A 250 22.45 -18.15 -17.77
CA THR A 250 21.02 -17.82 -17.65
C THR A 250 20.59 -17.12 -18.94
N ASN A 251 20.20 -17.90 -19.95
CA ASN A 251 19.49 -17.41 -21.12
C ASN A 251 18.12 -16.88 -20.71
N GLY A 252 18.03 -15.56 -20.49
CA GLY A 252 16.79 -14.84 -20.27
C GLY A 252 16.85 -13.53 -21.03
N GLY A 253 16.44 -13.57 -22.30
CA GLY A 253 16.46 -12.42 -23.21
C GLY A 253 15.72 -11.20 -22.65
N ILE A 254 16.30 -10.03 -22.88
CA ILE A 254 15.72 -8.71 -22.61
C ILE A 254 14.43 -8.58 -23.44
N ILE A 255 13.29 -8.39 -22.79
CA ILE A 255 12.01 -8.12 -23.47
C ILE A 255 12.08 -6.70 -24.06
N PRO A 256 11.98 -6.53 -25.39
CA PRO A 256 12.02 -5.21 -25.98
C PRO A 256 10.73 -4.42 -25.65
N SER A 257 10.85 -3.08 -25.62
CA SER A 257 9.79 -2.18 -25.13
C SER A 257 8.53 -2.14 -25.99
N ASP A 258 8.64 -2.66 -27.21
CA ASP A 258 7.61 -2.84 -28.24
C ASP A 258 6.55 -3.89 -27.88
N MET A 259 6.93 -5.01 -27.25
CA MET A 259 6.01 -6.12 -26.93
C MET A 259 4.85 -5.70 -26.01
N ASN A 260 5.11 -4.78 -25.08
CA ASN A 260 4.08 -4.27 -24.18
C ASN A 260 3.05 -3.38 -24.89
N GLU A 261 3.42 -2.77 -26.01
CA GLU A 261 2.52 -1.98 -26.85
C GLU A 261 1.58 -2.89 -27.63
N TYR A 262 2.13 -3.93 -28.25
CA TYR A 262 1.34 -4.97 -28.91
C TYR A 262 0.40 -5.72 -27.96
N ILE A 263 0.82 -5.98 -26.71
CA ILE A 263 -0.06 -6.60 -25.69
C ILE A 263 -1.22 -5.68 -25.32
N LYS A 264 -1.02 -4.36 -25.24
CA LYS A 264 -2.11 -3.42 -24.93
C LYS A 264 -3.20 -3.42 -26.00
N GLU A 265 -2.83 -3.61 -27.27
CA GLU A 265 -3.79 -3.72 -28.37
C GLU A 265 -4.72 -4.93 -28.22
N THR A 266 -4.30 -5.95 -27.46
CA THR A 266 -5.16 -7.11 -27.19
C THR A 266 -6.30 -6.82 -26.21
N ASN A 267 -6.22 -5.70 -25.48
CA ASN A 267 -7.08 -5.37 -24.34
C ASN A 267 -7.08 -6.45 -23.23
N ILE A 268 -6.10 -7.37 -23.19
CA ILE A 268 -5.97 -8.38 -22.15
C ILE A 268 -4.91 -7.93 -21.15
N ALA A 269 -5.34 -7.65 -19.92
CA ALA A 269 -4.46 -7.28 -18.82
C ALA A 269 -3.92 -8.51 -18.08
N GLN A 270 -4.79 -9.50 -17.85
CA GLN A 270 -4.49 -10.67 -17.02
C GLN A 270 -5.12 -11.93 -17.57
N VAL A 271 -4.47 -13.05 -17.26
CA VAL A 271 -4.94 -14.40 -17.53
C VAL A 271 -4.99 -15.15 -16.20
N ALA A 272 -6.18 -15.58 -15.78
CA ALA A 272 -6.37 -16.39 -14.59
C ALA A 272 -6.46 -17.86 -15.00
N VAL A 273 -5.50 -18.67 -14.54
CA VAL A 273 -5.46 -20.11 -14.77
C VAL A 273 -5.99 -20.82 -13.53
N LYS A 274 -7.11 -21.52 -13.68
CA LYS A 274 -7.76 -22.28 -12.60
C LYS A 274 -6.87 -23.46 -12.20
N GLN A 275 -6.37 -23.48 -10.96
CA GLN A 275 -5.55 -24.56 -10.40
C GLN A 275 -6.39 -25.62 -9.66
N SER A 276 -7.52 -25.20 -9.07
CA SER A 276 -8.53 -26.06 -8.45
C SER A 276 -9.91 -25.38 -8.53
N ASP A 277 -10.97 -25.97 -7.96
CA ASP A 277 -12.31 -25.34 -7.96
C ASP A 277 -12.39 -24.00 -7.22
N THR A 278 -11.43 -23.72 -6.34
CA THR A 278 -11.39 -22.52 -5.51
C THR A 278 -10.13 -21.68 -5.70
N ASP A 279 -9.16 -22.16 -6.50
CA ASP A 279 -7.85 -21.52 -6.64
C ASP A 279 -7.51 -21.19 -8.09
N PHE A 280 -6.96 -19.98 -8.28
CA PHE A 280 -6.59 -19.43 -9.57
C PHE A 280 -5.22 -18.78 -9.50
N GLU A 281 -4.33 -19.23 -10.38
CA GLU A 281 -3.05 -18.60 -10.64
C GLU A 281 -3.25 -17.46 -11.64
N VAL A 282 -3.04 -16.22 -11.20
CA VAL A 282 -3.21 -15.04 -12.05
C VAL A 282 -1.85 -14.60 -12.57
N MET A 283 -1.74 -14.50 -13.89
CA MET A 283 -0.51 -14.12 -14.57
C MET A 283 -0.78 -13.07 -15.66
N SER A 284 0.27 -12.41 -16.14
CA SER A 284 0.19 -11.53 -17.32
C SER A 284 -0.03 -12.36 -18.59
N LEU A 285 -0.57 -11.71 -19.64
CA LEU A 285 -0.70 -12.36 -20.96
C LEU A 285 0.66 -12.90 -21.46
N LEU A 286 1.74 -12.16 -21.27
CA LEU A 286 3.08 -12.60 -21.70
C LEU A 286 3.54 -13.85 -20.95
N GLN A 287 3.36 -13.90 -19.63
CA GLN A 287 3.68 -15.09 -18.84
C GLN A 287 2.86 -16.30 -19.30
N PHE A 288 1.56 -16.08 -19.57
CA PHE A 288 0.72 -17.12 -20.13
C PHE A 288 1.27 -17.59 -21.49
N LEU A 289 1.66 -16.69 -22.39
CA LEU A 289 2.23 -17.03 -23.70
C LEU A 289 3.62 -17.69 -23.64
N LYS A 290 4.33 -17.61 -22.51
CA LYS A 290 5.59 -18.33 -22.28
C LYS A 290 5.39 -19.79 -21.87
N ILE A 291 4.21 -20.16 -21.36
CA ILE A 291 3.86 -21.57 -21.13
C ILE A 291 3.92 -22.32 -22.46
N ASN A 292 4.35 -23.58 -22.49
CA ASN A 292 4.35 -24.39 -23.71
C ASN A 292 2.98 -24.37 -24.42
N ALA A 293 2.97 -24.21 -25.73
CA ALA A 293 1.74 -24.11 -26.54
C ALA A 293 0.78 -25.29 -26.35
N LEU A 294 1.30 -26.51 -26.20
CA LEU A 294 0.49 -27.71 -25.93
C LEU A 294 -0.24 -27.58 -24.60
N GLU A 295 0.45 -27.09 -23.56
CA GLU A 295 -0.11 -26.95 -22.22
C GLU A 295 -1.12 -25.80 -22.14
N ARG A 296 -0.84 -24.66 -22.80
CA ARG A 296 -1.83 -23.58 -22.95
C ARG A 296 -3.10 -24.07 -23.62
N ASN A 297 -2.97 -24.83 -24.70
CA ASN A 297 -4.12 -25.37 -25.43
C ASN A 297 -4.96 -26.30 -24.54
N LYS A 298 -4.34 -27.16 -23.73
CA LYS A 298 -5.05 -27.98 -22.75
C LYS A 298 -5.82 -27.13 -21.75
N LEU A 299 -5.19 -26.09 -21.19
CA LEU A 299 -5.83 -25.19 -20.23
C LEU A 299 -7.05 -24.47 -20.82
N VAL A 300 -6.91 -23.96 -22.05
CA VAL A 300 -8.01 -23.27 -22.77
C VAL A 300 -9.15 -24.25 -23.10
N MET A 301 -8.83 -25.43 -23.63
CA MET A 301 -9.83 -26.45 -24.00
C MET A 301 -10.56 -27.01 -22.78
N ALA A 302 -9.87 -27.14 -21.64
CA ALA A 302 -10.46 -27.54 -20.37
C ALA A 302 -11.26 -26.41 -19.68
N LYS A 303 -11.40 -25.23 -20.31
CA LYS A 303 -12.02 -24.03 -19.72
C LYS A 303 -11.42 -23.64 -18.36
N ARG A 304 -10.12 -23.87 -18.19
CA ARG A 304 -9.36 -23.52 -16.98
C ARG A 304 -8.69 -22.15 -17.10
N VAL A 305 -9.10 -21.32 -18.05
CA VAL A 305 -8.49 -20.01 -18.31
C VAL A 305 -9.56 -18.95 -18.42
N GLU A 306 -9.37 -17.84 -17.71
CA GLU A 306 -10.17 -16.62 -17.85
C GLU A 306 -9.27 -15.45 -18.26
N PHE A 307 -9.73 -14.65 -19.22
CA PHE A 307 -9.04 -13.46 -19.67
C PHE A 307 -9.73 -12.22 -19.10
N VAL A 308 -8.96 -11.25 -18.63
CA VAL A 308 -9.48 -10.04 -17.97
C VAL A 308 -8.86 -8.80 -18.59
N ASP A 309 -9.66 -7.78 -18.84
CA ASP A 309 -9.21 -6.51 -19.41
C ASP A 309 -8.58 -5.56 -18.37
N PHE A 310 -8.16 -4.37 -18.82
CA PHE A 310 -7.52 -3.37 -17.96
C PHE A 310 -8.49 -2.67 -16.98
N GLU A 311 -9.79 -2.82 -17.18
CA GLU A 311 -10.85 -2.30 -16.31
C GLU A 311 -11.33 -3.37 -15.30
N GLY A 312 -10.91 -4.62 -15.48
CA GLY A 312 -11.26 -5.75 -14.61
C GLY A 312 -12.42 -6.61 -15.13
N ASN A 313 -12.90 -6.38 -16.36
CA ASN A 313 -14.00 -7.14 -16.94
C ASN A 313 -13.52 -8.45 -17.57
N LYS A 314 -14.36 -9.50 -17.51
CA LYS A 314 -14.07 -10.77 -18.20
C LYS A 314 -14.19 -10.63 -19.71
N ILE A 315 -13.19 -11.15 -20.42
CA ILE A 315 -13.15 -11.23 -21.88
C ILE A 315 -13.54 -12.65 -22.29
N SER A 316 -14.37 -12.78 -23.32
CA SER A 316 -14.72 -14.10 -23.86
C SER A 316 -13.46 -14.81 -24.38
N ILE A 317 -13.39 -16.14 -24.23
CA ILE A 317 -12.25 -16.93 -24.73
C ILE A 317 -12.06 -16.70 -26.23
N LEU A 318 -13.15 -16.61 -27.00
CA LEU A 318 -13.07 -16.36 -28.45
C LEU A 318 -12.42 -15.00 -28.74
N SER A 319 -12.89 -13.92 -28.09
CA SER A 319 -12.33 -12.57 -28.26
C SER A 319 -10.85 -12.52 -27.85
N ALA A 320 -10.51 -13.18 -26.75
CA ALA A 320 -9.12 -13.26 -26.29
C ALA A 320 -8.23 -14.02 -27.27
N LEU A 321 -8.69 -15.15 -27.82
CA LEU A 321 -7.95 -15.92 -28.83
C LEU A 321 -7.81 -15.16 -30.14
N THR A 322 -8.82 -14.40 -30.57
CA THR A 322 -8.73 -13.53 -31.75
C THR A 322 -7.66 -12.45 -31.54
N ALA A 323 -7.66 -11.79 -30.38
CA ALA A 323 -6.68 -10.77 -30.03
C ALA A 323 -5.26 -11.33 -29.94
N ILE A 324 -5.09 -12.51 -29.34
CA ILE A 324 -3.80 -13.22 -29.27
C ILE A 324 -3.33 -13.67 -30.66
N THR A 325 -4.22 -14.15 -31.52
CA THR A 325 -3.87 -14.55 -32.89
C THR A 325 -3.41 -13.34 -33.70
N ALA A 326 -4.10 -12.21 -33.59
CA ALA A 326 -3.70 -10.96 -34.24
C ALA A 326 -2.34 -10.46 -33.74
N LEU A 327 -2.10 -10.54 -32.42
CA LEU A 327 -0.79 -10.27 -31.81
C LEU A 327 0.29 -11.17 -32.40
N MET A 328 0.07 -12.49 -32.45
CA MET A 328 1.05 -13.45 -32.99
C MET A 328 1.32 -13.25 -34.47
N ALA A 329 0.32 -12.84 -35.26
CA ALA A 329 0.49 -12.51 -36.68
C ALA A 329 1.34 -11.25 -36.88
N LYS A 330 1.09 -10.18 -36.11
CA LYS A 330 1.91 -8.96 -36.11
C LYS A 330 3.35 -9.27 -35.72
N LEU A 331 3.54 -10.06 -34.66
CA LEU A 331 4.88 -10.46 -34.20
C LEU A 331 5.63 -11.32 -35.21
N ARG A 332 4.96 -12.10 -36.06
CA ARG A 332 5.59 -12.85 -37.16
C ARG A 332 6.00 -11.98 -38.33
N ALA A 333 5.28 -10.88 -38.58
CA ALA A 333 5.64 -9.90 -39.60
C ALA A 333 6.84 -9.04 -39.17
N ASP A 334 7.06 -8.90 -37.86
CA ASP A 334 8.17 -8.16 -37.27
C ASP A 334 9.34 -9.09 -36.89
N ASN A 335 10.26 -9.30 -37.84
CA ASN A 335 11.36 -10.28 -37.75
C ASN A 335 12.30 -10.08 -36.54
N GLN A 336 12.32 -8.91 -35.90
CA GLN A 336 13.17 -8.63 -34.73
C GLN A 336 12.62 -9.22 -33.41
N LEU A 337 11.31 -9.45 -33.32
CA LEU A 337 10.61 -9.86 -32.09
C LEU A 337 10.40 -11.37 -31.95
N VAL A 338 10.37 -12.10 -33.08
CA VAL A 338 10.26 -13.58 -33.10
C VAL A 338 11.40 -14.23 -32.32
N THR A 339 12.59 -13.62 -32.33
CA THR A 339 13.78 -14.08 -31.62
C THR A 339 13.64 -13.94 -30.10
N ALA A 340 12.95 -12.89 -29.61
CA ALA A 340 12.74 -12.64 -28.18
C ALA A 340 11.67 -13.54 -27.53
N LEU A 341 10.78 -14.15 -28.32
CA LEU A 341 9.82 -15.15 -27.86
C LEU A 341 10.34 -16.59 -27.91
N LYS A 342 11.41 -16.83 -28.70
CA LYS A 342 12.06 -18.15 -28.82
C LYS A 342 13.17 -18.38 -27.79
N SER A 343 13.68 -17.32 -27.15
CA SER A 343 14.64 -17.36 -26.02
C SER A 343 13.93 -17.38 -24.67
#